data_AF-A0A7Y5WQ97-F1
#
_entry.id   AF-A0A7Y5WQ97-F1
#
_cell.length_a   1.000
_cell.length_b   1.000
_cell.length_c   1.000
_cell.angle_alpha   90.00
_cell.angle_beta   90.00
_cell.angle_gamma   90.00
#
_symmetry.space_group_name_H-M   'P 1'
#
loop_
_entity.id
_entity.type
_entity.pdbx_description
1 polymer ?
#
loop_
_entity_poly.entity_id
_entity_poly.type
_entity_poly.pdbx_seq_one_letter_code
_entity_poly.pdbx_strand_id
1 'polypeptide(L)'
;MAIQEQQTDRGWHSAWPDAVAFVTVLALAWWLRASVTDLVWSLWLSSLVVGYAIILWTILRPALLFALMAWRDRATVEQALAADPRNALLVGGVGLALGLFLVAFFTVHFVGFHYVHAQFLSGFFAMDGSWGGFRAPSTRGWALFDEALRRYWVFLPASFLAERAAFMAPPAQGPVDVSVTASAIAARKAANAAKPVSAMVLPYQKVVRMHLLIFFFAFAHYAGLDNFAVYAVVYAVYFFPWRLVSRRSAAVQTTPA
;
A
#
# COMPACT_ATOMS: atom_id res chain seq x y z
N MET A 1 -27.32 26.68 6.87
CA MET A 1 -27.39 26.05 5.53
C MET A 1 -26.11 26.25 4.69
N ALA A 2 -24.98 26.69 5.27
CA ALA A 2 -23.74 27.02 4.54
C ALA A 2 -22.55 26.05 4.81
N ILE A 3 -22.77 24.97 5.56
CA ILE A 3 -21.69 24.01 5.92
C ILE A 3 -21.63 22.84 4.90
N GLN A 4 -22.66 22.66 4.08
CA GLN A 4 -22.79 21.49 3.20
C GLN A 4 -22.11 21.66 1.83
N GLU A 5 -21.85 22.89 1.38
CA GLU A 5 -21.16 23.19 0.11
C GLU A 5 -19.64 22.96 0.18
N GLN A 6 -19.01 23.08 1.35
CA GLN A 6 -17.55 22.90 1.47
C GLN A 6 -17.07 21.43 1.40
N GLN A 7 -17.98 20.45 1.43
CA GLN A 7 -17.62 19.03 1.38
C GLN A 7 -17.51 18.47 -0.05
N THR A 8 -18.15 19.10 -1.04
CA THR A 8 -18.17 18.60 -2.42
C THR A 8 -16.87 18.89 -3.17
N ASP A 9 -16.25 20.04 -2.92
CA ASP A 9 -15.07 20.52 -3.66
C ASP A 9 -13.76 19.83 -3.27
N ARG A 10 -13.67 19.34 -2.02
CA ARG A 10 -12.50 18.56 -1.56
C ARG A 10 -12.39 17.19 -2.24
N GLY A 11 -13.45 16.72 -2.91
CA GLY A 11 -13.48 15.38 -3.54
C GLY A 11 -12.74 15.28 -4.87
N TRP A 12 -12.88 16.29 -5.74
CA TRP A 12 -12.27 16.26 -7.08
C TRP A 12 -10.83 16.75 -7.10
N HIS A 13 -10.52 17.80 -6.33
CA HIS A 13 -9.15 18.32 -6.21
C HIS A 13 -8.20 17.34 -5.52
N SER A 14 -8.68 16.43 -4.69
CA SER A 14 -7.84 15.37 -4.12
C SER A 14 -7.63 14.18 -5.08
N ALA A 15 -8.52 14.00 -6.06
CA ALA A 15 -8.53 12.86 -6.98
C ALA A 15 -7.82 13.11 -8.31
N TRP A 16 -7.57 14.37 -8.69
CA TRP A 16 -6.91 14.68 -9.98
C TRP A 16 -5.53 14.01 -10.16
N PRO A 17 -4.65 13.89 -9.14
CA PRO A 17 -3.36 13.28 -9.38
C PRO A 17 -3.46 11.75 -9.56
N ASP A 18 -4.53 11.12 -9.05
CA ASP A 18 -4.83 9.71 -9.33
C ASP A 18 -5.31 9.53 -10.77
N ALA A 19 -6.14 10.46 -11.25
CA ALA A 19 -6.58 10.48 -12.65
C ALA A 19 -5.39 10.70 -13.61
N VAL A 20 -4.46 11.59 -13.26
CA VAL A 20 -3.22 11.78 -14.02
C VAL A 20 -2.38 10.52 -14.01
N ALA A 21 -2.14 9.91 -12.85
CA ALA A 21 -1.41 8.64 -12.77
C ALA A 21 -2.05 7.55 -13.64
N PHE A 22 -3.38 7.41 -13.58
CA PHE A 22 -4.14 6.48 -14.41
C PHE A 22 -3.94 6.72 -15.92
N VAL A 23 -4.13 7.96 -16.38
CA VAL A 23 -3.97 8.31 -17.80
C VAL A 23 -2.52 8.12 -18.26
N THR A 24 -1.54 8.51 -17.43
CA THR A 24 -0.13 8.32 -17.75
C THR A 24 0.22 6.86 -17.92
N VAL A 25 -0.22 5.98 -17.01
CA VAL A 25 0.07 4.55 -17.14
C VAL A 25 -0.63 3.95 -18.37
N LEU A 26 -1.88 4.33 -18.64
CA LEU A 26 -2.61 3.84 -19.81
C LEU A 26 -1.96 4.28 -21.13
N ALA A 27 -1.54 5.55 -21.20
CA ALA A 27 -0.83 6.10 -22.36
C ALA A 27 0.52 5.41 -22.56
N LEU A 28 1.26 5.16 -21.48
CA LEU A 28 2.55 4.45 -21.53
C LEU A 28 2.37 3.00 -21.99
N ALA A 29 1.37 2.29 -21.45
CA ALA A 29 1.04 0.92 -21.85
C ALA A 29 0.66 0.85 -23.35
N TRP A 30 -0.16 1.80 -23.82
CA TRP A 30 -0.51 1.90 -25.24
C TRP A 30 0.71 2.17 -26.12
N TRP A 31 1.55 3.15 -25.75
CA TRP A 31 2.73 3.54 -26.52
C TRP A 31 3.76 2.42 -26.62
N LEU A 32 3.99 1.69 -25.53
CA LEU A 32 4.90 0.54 -25.49
C LEU A 32 4.30 -0.73 -26.11
N ARG A 33 3.04 -0.70 -26.57
CA ARG A 33 2.28 -1.87 -27.02
C ARG A 33 2.34 -3.01 -26.00
N ALA A 34 2.17 -2.66 -24.72
CA ALA A 34 2.34 -3.57 -23.60
C ALA A 34 1.41 -4.77 -23.70
N SER A 35 1.97 -5.97 -23.55
CA SER A 35 1.26 -7.24 -23.46
C SER A 35 0.67 -7.47 -22.06
N VAL A 36 -0.16 -8.52 -21.90
CA VAL A 36 -0.76 -8.88 -20.59
C VAL A 36 0.35 -9.26 -19.62
N THR A 37 1.38 -9.93 -20.11
CA THR A 37 2.60 -10.23 -19.37
C THR A 37 3.25 -8.94 -18.83
N ASP A 38 3.40 -7.92 -19.67
CA ASP A 38 3.99 -6.64 -19.25
C ASP A 38 3.15 -5.95 -18.18
N LEU A 39 1.82 -6.04 -18.29
CA LEU A 39 0.90 -5.53 -17.28
C LEU A 39 1.08 -6.25 -15.94
N VAL A 40 1.01 -7.58 -15.94
CA VAL A 40 1.10 -8.38 -14.71
C VAL A 40 2.43 -8.15 -14.00
N TRP A 41 3.53 -8.13 -14.74
CA TRP A 41 4.87 -7.91 -14.18
C TRP A 41 5.12 -6.47 -13.73
N SER A 42 4.60 -5.47 -14.44
CA SER A 42 4.70 -4.07 -13.98
C SER A 42 3.90 -3.80 -12.72
N LEU A 43 2.72 -4.43 -12.56
CA LEU A 43 1.93 -4.39 -11.33
C LEU A 43 2.64 -5.11 -10.18
N TRP A 44 3.19 -6.30 -10.43
CA TRP A 44 3.96 -7.04 -9.42
C TRP A 44 5.21 -6.27 -8.97
N LEU A 45 5.95 -5.65 -9.90
CA LEU A 45 7.12 -4.84 -9.57
C LEU A 45 6.70 -3.60 -8.77
N SER A 46 5.61 -2.94 -9.18
CA SER A 46 5.07 -1.79 -8.46
C SER A 46 4.63 -2.16 -7.05
N SER A 47 3.95 -3.31 -6.86
CA SER A 47 3.54 -3.76 -5.53
C SER A 47 4.74 -4.07 -4.64
N LEU A 48 5.80 -4.68 -5.20
CA LEU A 48 7.04 -4.92 -4.49
C LEU A 48 7.71 -3.62 -4.07
N VAL A 49 8.02 -2.73 -5.03
CA VAL A 49 8.85 -1.55 -4.78
C VAL A 49 8.09 -0.50 -3.98
N VAL A 50 6.90 -0.12 -4.44
CA VAL A 50 6.10 0.93 -3.77
C VAL A 50 5.56 0.41 -2.45
N GLY A 51 5.10 -0.84 -2.39
CA GLY A 51 4.62 -1.45 -1.15
C GLY A 51 5.72 -1.56 -0.09
N TYR A 52 6.93 -1.99 -0.48
CA TYR A 52 8.06 -2.04 0.47
C TYR A 52 8.50 -0.65 0.90
N ALA A 53 8.51 0.34 0.00
CA ALA A 53 8.78 1.72 0.35
C ALA A 53 7.77 2.28 1.37
N ILE A 54 6.49 1.93 1.24
CA ILE A 54 5.44 2.29 2.22
C ILE A 54 5.68 1.62 3.58
N ILE A 55 6.10 0.35 3.60
CA ILE A 55 6.45 -0.36 4.85
C ILE A 55 7.61 0.36 5.55
N LEU A 56 8.69 0.63 4.81
CA LEU A 56 9.84 1.35 5.35
C LEU A 56 9.44 2.74 5.84
N TRP A 57 8.66 3.48 5.06
CA TRP A 57 8.14 4.78 5.46
C TRP A 57 7.33 4.70 6.75
N THR A 58 6.45 3.72 6.87
CA THR A 58 5.58 3.54 8.04
C THR A 58 6.38 3.23 9.31
N ILE A 59 7.43 2.41 9.20
CA ILE A 59 8.28 2.03 10.33
C ILE A 59 9.25 3.17 10.70
N LEU A 60 9.85 3.83 9.70
CA LEU A 60 10.89 4.83 9.91
C LEU A 60 10.34 6.23 10.24
N ARG A 61 9.12 6.55 9.80
CA ARG A 61 8.54 7.89 9.99
C ARG A 61 8.42 8.33 11.46
N PRO A 62 7.98 7.51 12.42
CA PRO A 62 7.98 7.89 13.83
C PRO A 62 9.38 8.28 14.33
N ALA A 63 10.41 7.51 13.95
CA ALA A 63 11.79 7.81 14.29
C ALA A 63 12.28 9.10 13.63
N LEU A 64 11.93 9.33 12.35
CA LEU A 64 12.24 10.56 11.64
C LEU A 64 11.56 11.78 12.30
N LEU A 65 10.28 11.69 12.62
CA LEU A 65 9.54 12.75 13.30
C LEU A 65 10.13 13.03 14.69
N PHE A 66 10.46 11.98 15.45
CA PHE A 66 11.13 12.12 16.74
C PHE A 66 12.49 12.81 16.58
N ALA A 67 13.32 12.40 15.63
CA ALA A 67 14.61 13.01 15.37
C ALA A 67 14.48 14.49 14.94
N LEU A 68 13.50 14.82 14.10
CA LEU A 68 13.21 16.20 13.68
C LEU A 68 12.71 17.05 14.85
N MET A 69 11.82 16.52 15.70
CA MET A 69 11.37 17.21 16.91
C MET A 69 12.52 17.43 17.89
N ALA A 70 13.33 16.40 18.13
CA ALA A 70 14.51 16.48 19.00
C ALA A 70 15.54 17.49 18.47
N TRP A 71 15.69 17.58 17.14
CA TRP A 71 16.54 18.60 16.52
C TRP A 71 15.99 20.01 16.73
N ARG A 72 14.68 20.20 16.58
CA ARG A 72 14.03 21.51 16.72
C ARG A 72 13.99 21.99 18.17
N ASP A 73 13.85 21.06 19.11
CA ASP A 73 13.62 21.33 20.53
C ASP A 73 14.64 20.59 21.41
N ARG A 74 15.92 20.82 21.12
CA ARG A 74 17.03 20.15 21.81
C ARG A 74 16.98 20.37 23.32
N ALA A 75 16.64 21.58 23.77
CA ALA A 75 16.54 21.92 25.18
C ALA A 75 15.50 21.06 25.92
N THR A 76 14.33 20.84 25.33
CA THR A 76 13.29 19.98 25.92
C THR A 76 13.73 18.52 25.97
N VAL A 77 14.43 18.03 24.95
CA VAL A 77 14.98 16.66 24.94
C VAL A 77 16.09 16.50 25.98
N GLU A 78 17.00 17.46 26.08
CA GLU A 78 18.05 17.48 27.11
C GLU A 78 17.45 17.49 28.52
N GLN A 79 16.41 18.29 28.75
CA GLN A 79 15.70 18.32 30.02
C GLN A 79 15.02 16.98 30.33
N ALA A 80 14.37 16.36 29.35
CA ALA A 80 13.75 15.04 29.51
C ALA A 80 14.78 13.93 29.78
N LEU A 81 15.93 13.97 29.09
CA LEU A 81 17.05 13.05 29.30
C LEU A 81 17.69 13.25 30.68
N ALA A 82 17.82 14.49 31.16
CA ALA A 82 18.37 14.79 32.47
C ALA A 82 17.43 14.38 33.61
N ALA A 83 16.11 14.49 33.40
CA ALA A 83 15.10 14.11 34.39
C ALA A 83 15.08 12.59 34.64
N ASP A 84 15.18 11.77 33.58
CA ASP A 84 15.21 10.32 33.72
C ASP A 84 15.99 9.64 32.57
N PRO A 85 17.32 9.58 32.66
CA PRO A 85 18.17 9.05 31.59
C PRO A 85 17.96 7.55 31.39
N ARG A 86 17.58 6.81 32.45
CA ARG A 86 17.37 5.35 32.37
C ARG A 86 16.13 5.04 31.56
N ASN A 87 15.01 5.70 31.86
CA ASN A 87 13.79 5.49 31.09
C ASN A 87 13.93 5.98 29.65
N ALA A 88 14.61 7.10 29.41
CA ALA A 88 14.87 7.57 28.04
C ALA A 88 15.71 6.58 27.23
N LEU A 89 16.78 6.03 27.81
CA LEU A 89 17.60 4.99 27.19
C LEU A 89 16.81 3.70 26.94
N LEU A 90 15.99 3.26 27.90
CA LEU A 90 15.15 2.07 27.73
C LEU A 90 14.13 2.26 26.62
N VAL A 91 13.38 3.36 26.63
CA VAL A 91 12.36 3.64 25.61
C VAL A 91 12.99 3.79 24.23
N GLY A 92 14.09 4.55 24.12
CA GLY A 92 14.83 4.72 22.87
C GLY A 92 15.41 3.39 22.36
N GLY A 93 16.03 2.61 23.26
CA GLY A 93 16.61 1.31 22.94
C GLY A 93 15.56 0.28 22.50
N VAL A 94 14.44 0.17 23.23
CA VAL A 94 13.33 -0.72 22.87
C VAL A 94 12.70 -0.28 21.56
N GLY A 95 12.47 1.02 21.36
CA GLY A 95 11.93 1.56 20.12
C GLY A 95 12.82 1.26 18.91
N LEU A 96 14.14 1.44 19.06
CA LEU A 96 15.11 1.11 18.01
C LEU A 96 15.14 -0.39 17.73
N ALA A 97 15.23 -1.23 18.77
CA ALA A 97 15.26 -2.69 18.62
C ALA A 97 13.99 -3.21 17.92
N LEU A 98 12.81 -2.73 18.35
CA LEU A 98 11.55 -3.07 17.71
C LEU A 98 11.48 -2.59 16.27
N GLY A 99 11.91 -1.36 15.99
CA GLY A 99 11.96 -0.80 14.64
C GLY A 99 12.84 -1.64 13.70
N LEU A 100 14.05 -2.00 14.14
CA LEU A 100 14.98 -2.86 13.39
C LEU A 100 14.40 -4.26 13.18
N PHE A 101 13.80 -4.85 14.20
CA PHE A 101 13.12 -6.13 14.10
C PHE A 101 11.99 -6.08 13.06
N LEU A 102 11.14 -5.05 13.10
CA LEU A 102 10.04 -4.91 12.14
C LEU A 102 10.56 -4.75 10.70
N VAL A 103 11.61 -3.94 10.49
CA VAL A 103 12.24 -3.83 9.17
C VAL A 103 12.72 -5.21 8.71
N ALA A 104 13.53 -5.92 9.51
CA ALA A 104 14.06 -7.23 9.13
C ALA A 104 12.95 -8.26 8.86
N PHE A 105 11.96 -8.35 9.74
CA PHE A 105 10.82 -9.25 9.61
C PHE A 105 10.03 -8.98 8.33
N PHE A 106 9.63 -7.72 8.09
CA PHE A 106 8.88 -7.37 6.90
C PHE A 106 9.71 -7.49 5.63
N THR A 107 11.02 -7.25 5.66
CA THR A 107 11.88 -7.52 4.50
C THR A 107 11.83 -8.98 4.11
N VAL A 108 12.11 -9.89 5.05
CA VAL A 108 12.09 -11.33 4.78
C VAL A 108 10.70 -11.79 4.34
N HIS A 109 9.66 -11.38 5.07
CA HIS A 109 8.30 -11.81 4.80
C HIS A 109 7.75 -11.24 3.49
N PHE A 110 7.83 -9.93 3.29
CA PHE A 110 7.25 -9.23 2.15
C PHE A 110 8.00 -9.53 0.85
N VAL A 111 9.33 -9.45 0.87
CA VAL A 111 10.16 -9.76 -0.31
C VAL A 111 10.13 -11.25 -0.59
N GLY A 112 10.20 -12.11 0.43
CA GLY A 112 10.08 -13.56 0.28
C GLY A 112 8.75 -13.99 -0.32
N PHE A 113 7.65 -13.37 0.12
CA PHE A 113 6.34 -13.58 -0.49
C PHE A 113 6.31 -13.16 -1.96
N HIS A 114 6.84 -11.98 -2.30
CA HIS A 114 6.93 -11.54 -3.69
C HIS A 114 7.83 -12.44 -4.53
N TYR A 115 8.88 -13.02 -3.95
CA TYR A 115 9.74 -13.98 -4.62
C TYR A 115 8.96 -15.24 -5.01
N VAL A 116 8.24 -15.86 -4.07
CA VAL A 116 7.38 -17.01 -4.35
C VAL A 116 6.33 -16.64 -5.39
N HIS A 117 5.74 -15.46 -5.26
CA HIS A 117 4.74 -14.94 -6.17
C HIS A 117 5.27 -14.76 -7.60
N ALA A 118 6.51 -14.25 -7.76
CA ALA A 118 7.17 -14.16 -9.06
C ALA A 118 7.37 -15.53 -9.71
N GLN A 119 7.66 -16.58 -8.93
CA GLN A 119 7.73 -17.94 -9.47
C GLN A 119 6.38 -18.40 -10.02
N PHE A 120 5.29 -18.16 -9.28
CA PHE A 120 3.94 -18.42 -9.77
C PHE A 120 3.64 -17.65 -11.06
N LEU A 121 3.90 -16.34 -11.07
CA LEU A 121 3.67 -15.50 -12.25
C LEU A 121 4.51 -15.96 -13.45
N SER A 122 5.75 -16.36 -13.25
CA SER A 122 6.60 -16.89 -14.33
C SER A 122 6.04 -18.17 -14.95
N GLY A 123 5.24 -18.93 -14.20
CA GLY A 123 4.53 -20.10 -14.68
C GLY A 123 3.37 -19.75 -15.61
N PHE A 124 2.66 -18.64 -15.41
CA PHE A 124 1.50 -18.25 -16.23
C PHE A 124 1.82 -17.19 -17.30
N PHE A 125 2.81 -16.34 -17.03
CA PHE A 125 3.14 -15.14 -17.81
C PHE A 125 4.66 -15.04 -17.95
N ALA A 126 5.30 -15.92 -18.72
CA ALA A 126 6.75 -15.85 -18.86
C ALA A 126 7.17 -14.59 -19.65
N MET A 127 8.20 -13.89 -19.17
CA MET A 127 8.68 -12.64 -19.80
C MET A 127 9.32 -12.85 -21.17
N ASP A 128 9.69 -14.07 -21.55
CA ASP A 128 10.19 -14.39 -22.90
C ASP A 128 9.07 -14.57 -23.93
N GLY A 129 7.81 -14.32 -23.54
CA GLY A 129 6.63 -14.47 -24.40
C GLY A 129 6.27 -15.93 -24.69
N SER A 130 7.03 -16.89 -24.15
CA SER A 130 6.66 -18.29 -24.23
C SER A 130 5.53 -18.58 -23.23
N TRP A 131 4.57 -19.41 -23.63
CA TRP A 131 3.64 -19.95 -22.64
C TRP A 131 4.43 -20.86 -21.70
N GLY A 132 4.58 -20.41 -20.46
CA GLY A 132 5.05 -21.26 -19.38
C GLY A 132 4.02 -22.37 -19.19
N GLY A 133 4.28 -23.58 -19.67
CA GLY A 133 3.76 -24.71 -18.90
C GLY A 133 4.28 -24.58 -17.46
N PHE A 134 3.70 -25.29 -16.50
CA PHE A 134 4.38 -25.56 -15.22
C PHE A 134 5.66 -26.38 -15.50
N ARG A 135 6.67 -25.75 -16.10
CA ARG A 135 8.03 -26.25 -16.16
C ARG A 135 8.59 -26.05 -14.75
N ALA A 136 9.46 -26.96 -14.34
CA ALA A 136 10.09 -26.96 -13.03
C ALA A 136 10.54 -25.54 -12.64
N PRO A 137 10.46 -25.17 -11.33
CA PRO A 137 10.80 -23.84 -10.86
C PRO A 137 12.07 -23.36 -11.53
N SER A 138 11.97 -22.31 -12.34
CA SER A 138 13.14 -21.85 -13.06
C SER A 138 14.19 -21.45 -12.02
N THR A 139 15.42 -21.93 -12.15
CA THR A 139 16.54 -21.52 -11.29
C THR A 139 16.89 -20.03 -11.44
N ARG A 140 16.12 -19.28 -12.24
CA ARG A 140 16.21 -17.84 -12.49
C ARG A 140 15.63 -16.99 -11.35
N GLY A 141 15.60 -17.49 -10.12
CA GLY A 141 14.95 -16.85 -8.96
C GLY A 141 15.16 -15.34 -8.88
N TRP A 142 16.41 -14.91 -8.68
CA TRP A 142 16.78 -13.49 -8.62
C TRP A 142 16.89 -12.82 -9.99
N ALA A 143 17.16 -13.59 -11.04
CA ALA A 143 17.22 -13.06 -12.41
C ALA A 143 15.86 -12.55 -12.88
N LEU A 144 14.75 -13.11 -12.40
CA LEU A 144 13.40 -12.59 -12.65
C LEU A 144 13.21 -11.18 -12.06
N PHE A 145 13.79 -10.90 -10.88
CA PHE A 145 13.69 -9.57 -10.27
C PHE A 145 14.46 -8.54 -11.08
N ASP A 146 15.70 -8.87 -11.45
CA ASP A 146 16.54 -8.00 -12.28
C ASP A 146 15.88 -7.73 -13.63
N GLU A 147 15.33 -8.76 -14.28
CA GLU A 147 14.63 -8.60 -15.56
C GLU A 147 13.35 -7.76 -15.42
N ALA A 148 12.53 -8.03 -14.40
CA ALA A 148 11.34 -7.24 -14.14
C ALA A 148 11.70 -5.78 -13.89
N LEU A 149 12.72 -5.52 -13.08
CA LEU A 149 13.19 -4.16 -12.79
C LEU A 149 13.67 -3.47 -14.07
N ARG A 150 14.53 -4.10 -14.87
CA ARG A 150 15.06 -3.53 -16.12
C ARG A 150 13.96 -3.19 -17.12
N ARG A 151 12.93 -4.04 -17.25
CA ARG A 151 11.85 -3.83 -18.21
C ARG A 151 10.77 -2.86 -17.73
N TYR A 152 10.41 -2.93 -16.45
CA TYR A 152 9.19 -2.31 -15.94
C TYR A 152 9.41 -1.16 -14.96
N TRP A 153 10.65 -0.75 -14.68
CA TRP A 153 10.91 0.38 -13.77
C TRP A 153 10.23 1.69 -14.20
N VAL A 154 10.00 1.89 -15.51
CA VAL A 154 9.37 3.10 -16.07
C VAL A 154 7.94 3.32 -15.53
N PHE A 155 7.28 2.27 -15.05
CA PHE A 155 5.95 2.36 -14.44
C PHE A 155 6.00 2.83 -12.97
N LEU A 156 7.15 2.73 -12.29
CA LEU A 156 7.28 3.05 -10.87
C LEU A 156 6.92 4.49 -10.51
N PRO A 157 7.34 5.54 -11.24
CA PRO A 157 6.98 6.91 -10.91
C PRO A 157 5.47 7.15 -10.85
N ALA A 158 4.72 6.57 -11.80
CA ALA A 158 3.27 6.68 -11.82
C ALA A 158 2.63 5.89 -10.67
N SER A 159 3.16 4.72 -10.33
CA SER A 159 2.73 3.94 -9.17
C SER A 159 2.97 4.68 -7.84
N PHE A 160 4.12 5.34 -7.67
CA PHE A 160 4.38 6.21 -6.52
C PHE A 160 3.41 7.39 -6.46
N LEU A 161 3.10 8.01 -7.61
CA LEU A 161 2.13 9.11 -7.67
C LEU A 161 0.72 8.64 -7.26
N ALA A 162 0.30 7.46 -7.72
CA ALA A 162 -0.98 6.86 -7.35
C ALA A 162 -1.06 6.56 -5.84
N GLU A 163 0.03 6.10 -5.23
CA GLU A 163 0.09 5.75 -3.80
C GLU A 163 0.57 6.91 -2.90
N ARG A 164 0.74 8.13 -3.42
CA ARG A 164 1.23 9.31 -2.68
C ARG A 164 0.50 9.55 -1.36
N ALA A 165 -0.81 9.25 -1.33
CA ALA A 165 -1.64 9.43 -0.15
C ALA A 165 -1.18 8.54 1.02
N ALA A 166 -0.64 7.36 0.76
CA ALA A 166 -0.09 6.48 1.78
C ALA A 166 1.16 7.08 2.45
N PHE A 167 1.97 7.84 1.70
CA PHE A 167 3.13 8.56 2.23
C PHE A 167 2.72 9.81 3.02
N MET A 168 1.63 10.44 2.63
CA MET A 168 1.13 11.69 3.24
C MET A 168 0.17 11.50 4.41
N ALA A 169 -0.47 10.33 4.53
CA ALA A 169 -1.48 10.06 5.54
C ALA A 169 -0.96 10.45 6.94
N PRO A 170 -1.67 11.28 7.71
CA PRO A 170 -1.29 11.54 9.09
C PRO A 170 -1.20 10.21 9.84
N PRO A 171 -0.27 10.03 10.80
CA PRO A 171 -0.39 8.91 11.73
C PRO A 171 -1.81 8.95 12.30
N ALA A 172 -2.47 7.81 12.53
CA ALA A 172 -3.82 7.79 13.08
C ALA A 172 -3.84 8.62 14.37
N GLN A 173 -4.39 9.84 14.28
CA GLN A 173 -4.27 10.85 15.32
C GLN A 173 -5.37 10.65 16.34
N GLY A 174 -4.96 10.21 17.51
CA GLY A 174 -5.53 10.57 18.79
C GLY A 174 -4.44 10.38 19.83
N PRO A 175 -4.35 11.22 20.88
CA PRO A 175 -3.54 10.87 22.04
C PRO A 175 -4.01 9.48 22.50
N VAL A 176 -3.14 8.49 22.34
CA VAL A 176 -3.38 7.19 22.96
C VAL A 176 -3.34 7.48 24.43
N ASP A 177 -4.50 7.52 25.08
CA ASP A 177 -4.57 7.58 26.52
C ASP A 177 -3.85 6.35 27.06
N VAL A 178 -2.59 6.54 27.46
CA VAL A 178 -1.72 5.48 28.00
C VAL A 178 -2.04 5.21 29.46
N SER A 179 -2.94 5.96 30.09
CA SER A 179 -3.26 5.79 31.50
C SER A 179 -3.81 4.40 31.77
N VAL A 180 -3.27 3.70 32.77
CA VAL A 180 -3.71 2.35 33.15
C VAL A 180 -4.90 2.45 34.11
N THR A 181 -5.83 3.37 33.84
CA THR A 181 -7.07 3.48 34.62
C THR A 181 -8.10 2.51 34.05
N ALA A 182 -8.99 2.01 34.91
CA ALA A 182 -10.09 1.14 34.46
C ALA A 182 -10.95 1.83 33.38
N SER A 183 -11.15 3.15 33.49
CA SER A 183 -11.89 3.96 32.51
C SER A 183 -11.19 4.05 31.16
N ALA A 184 -9.86 4.26 31.13
CA ALA A 184 -9.07 4.32 29.90
C ALA A 184 -8.91 2.95 29.22
N ILE A 185 -8.85 1.87 30.01
CA ILE A 185 -8.86 0.49 29.49
C ILE A 185 -10.24 0.17 28.89
N ALA A 186 -11.33 0.53 29.57
CA ALA A 186 -12.70 0.34 29.06
C ALA A 186 -12.95 1.15 27.78
N ALA A 187 -12.51 2.41 27.74
CA ALA A 187 -12.58 3.26 26.54
C ALA A 187 -11.76 2.69 25.38
N ARG A 188 -10.53 2.19 25.63
CA ARG A 188 -9.72 1.51 24.61
C ARG A 188 -10.35 0.21 24.13
N LYS A 189 -10.92 -0.60 25.03
CA LYS A 189 -11.60 -1.85 24.68
C LYS A 189 -12.87 -1.57 23.85
N ALA A 190 -13.66 -0.57 24.21
CA ALA A 190 -14.83 -0.13 23.45
C ALA A 190 -14.44 0.44 22.09
N ALA A 191 -13.40 1.29 22.01
CA ALA A 191 -12.89 1.83 20.75
C ALA A 191 -12.31 0.74 19.84
N ASN A 192 -11.62 -0.26 20.40
CA ASN A 192 -11.09 -1.40 19.62
C ASN A 192 -12.17 -2.41 19.25
N ALA A 193 -13.25 -2.55 20.01
CA ALA A 193 -14.42 -3.36 19.67
C ALA A 193 -15.33 -2.69 18.63
N ALA A 194 -15.38 -1.35 18.62
CA ALA A 194 -16.09 -0.55 17.62
C ALA A 194 -15.32 -0.39 16.30
N LYS A 195 -14.01 -0.62 16.32
CA LYS A 195 -13.25 -0.80 15.08
C LYS A 195 -13.75 -2.11 14.45
N PRO A 196 -14.28 -2.09 13.22
CA PRO A 196 -14.59 -3.34 12.52
C PRO A 196 -13.32 -4.20 12.52
N VAL A 197 -13.49 -5.54 12.52
CA VAL A 197 -12.51 -6.65 12.67
C VAL A 197 -11.38 -6.62 11.60
N SER A 198 -10.86 -5.45 11.30
CA SER A 198 -10.37 -5.05 10.00
C SER A 198 -8.99 -4.42 10.09
N ALA A 199 -8.47 -4.06 11.27
CA ALA A 199 -7.09 -3.55 11.36
C ALA A 199 -6.07 -4.64 10.99
N MET A 200 -6.31 -5.89 11.41
CA MET A 200 -5.48 -7.02 10.98
C MET A 200 -5.90 -7.57 9.60
N VAL A 201 -7.16 -7.45 9.18
CA VAL A 201 -7.64 -8.00 7.90
C VAL A 201 -7.43 -7.03 6.71
N LEU A 202 -7.32 -5.71 6.94
CA LEU A 202 -7.10 -4.69 5.89
C LEU A 202 -5.90 -4.99 4.99
N PRO A 203 -4.72 -5.34 5.56
CA PRO A 203 -3.56 -5.69 4.75
C PRO A 203 -3.82 -6.92 3.87
N TYR A 204 -4.50 -7.94 4.42
CA TYR A 204 -4.82 -9.17 3.68
C TYR A 204 -5.88 -8.95 2.60
N GLN A 205 -6.85 -8.06 2.78
CA GLN A 205 -7.85 -7.76 1.75
C GLN A 205 -7.20 -7.25 0.46
N LYS A 206 -6.18 -6.37 0.58
CA LYS A 206 -5.43 -5.90 -0.59
C LYS A 206 -4.72 -7.05 -1.30
N VAL A 207 -4.07 -7.93 -0.54
CA VAL A 207 -3.35 -9.10 -1.07
C VAL A 207 -4.32 -10.08 -1.73
N VAL A 208 -5.40 -10.47 -1.06
CA VAL A 208 -6.42 -11.38 -1.60
C VAL A 208 -7.01 -10.81 -2.88
N ARG A 209 -7.36 -9.52 -2.91
CA ARG A 209 -7.85 -8.85 -4.13
C ARG A 209 -6.86 -8.97 -5.28
N MET A 210 -5.56 -8.79 -5.02
CA MET A 210 -4.52 -8.97 -6.04
C MET A 210 -4.45 -10.42 -6.57
N HIS A 211 -4.54 -11.42 -5.69
CA HIS A 211 -4.48 -12.82 -6.08
C HIS A 211 -5.70 -13.24 -6.91
N LEU A 212 -6.89 -12.77 -6.52
CA LEU A 212 -8.12 -13.02 -7.28
C LEU A 212 -8.04 -12.43 -8.69
N LEU A 213 -7.40 -11.27 -8.86
CA LEU A 213 -7.17 -10.69 -10.19
C LEU A 213 -6.21 -11.53 -11.04
N ILE A 214 -5.17 -12.10 -10.44
CA ILE A 214 -4.24 -12.99 -11.16
C ILE A 214 -4.94 -14.26 -11.61
N PHE A 215 -5.78 -14.87 -10.76
CA PHE A 215 -6.61 -16.00 -11.16
C PHE A 215 -7.61 -15.62 -12.25
N PHE A 216 -8.21 -14.43 -12.17
CA PHE A 216 -9.07 -13.90 -13.22
C PHE A 216 -8.31 -13.74 -14.55
N PHE A 217 -7.09 -13.21 -14.53
CA PHE A 217 -6.26 -13.08 -15.73
C PHE A 217 -5.87 -14.44 -16.33
N ALA A 218 -5.46 -15.39 -15.49
CA ALA A 218 -5.15 -16.75 -15.95
C ALA A 218 -6.36 -17.38 -16.65
N PHE A 219 -7.56 -17.19 -16.11
CA PHE A 219 -8.80 -17.68 -16.73
C PHE A 219 -9.18 -16.90 -17.99
N ALA A 220 -9.10 -15.57 -17.98
CA ALA A 220 -9.42 -14.73 -19.13
C ALA A 220 -8.51 -15.01 -20.33
N HIS A 221 -7.22 -15.21 -20.08
CA HIS A 221 -6.26 -15.60 -21.10
C HIS A 221 -6.52 -17.01 -21.63
N TYR A 222 -6.83 -17.97 -20.73
CA TYR A 222 -7.24 -19.32 -21.15
C TYR A 222 -8.51 -19.30 -22.03
N ALA A 223 -9.41 -18.36 -21.78
CA ALA A 223 -10.61 -18.15 -22.58
C ALA A 223 -10.36 -17.38 -23.90
N GLY A 224 -9.11 -17.02 -24.21
CA GLY A 224 -8.74 -16.26 -25.43
C GLY A 224 -9.22 -14.81 -25.42
N LEU A 225 -9.51 -14.24 -24.25
CA LEU A 225 -9.96 -12.86 -24.09
C LEU A 225 -8.78 -11.88 -24.02
N ASP A 226 -7.82 -12.00 -24.93
CA ASP A 226 -6.52 -11.30 -24.90
C ASP A 226 -6.61 -9.85 -25.41
N ASN A 227 -7.77 -9.23 -25.26
CA ASN A 227 -8.09 -7.96 -25.89
C ASN A 227 -7.92 -6.78 -24.93
N PHE A 228 -7.64 -5.59 -25.50
CA PHE A 228 -7.53 -4.30 -24.80
C PHE A 228 -8.61 -4.06 -23.73
N ALA A 229 -9.81 -4.61 -23.91
CA ALA A 229 -10.91 -4.56 -22.94
C ALA A 229 -10.54 -5.13 -21.55
N VAL A 230 -9.78 -6.24 -21.49
CA VAL A 230 -9.33 -6.82 -20.22
C VAL A 230 -8.34 -5.90 -19.52
N TYR A 231 -7.45 -5.25 -20.28
CA TYR A 231 -6.53 -4.23 -19.75
C TYR A 231 -7.29 -3.04 -19.17
N ALA A 232 -8.27 -2.51 -19.90
CA ALA A 232 -9.07 -1.38 -19.46
C ALA A 232 -9.84 -1.68 -18.17
N VAL A 233 -10.43 -2.88 -18.05
CA VAL A 233 -11.14 -3.31 -16.84
C VAL A 233 -10.19 -3.41 -15.66
N VAL A 234 -9.01 -4.02 -15.80
CA VAL A 234 -8.11 -4.18 -14.66
C VAL A 234 -7.51 -2.85 -14.23
N TYR A 235 -7.08 -2.03 -15.17
CA TYR A 235 -6.61 -0.68 -14.87
C TYR A 235 -7.71 0.14 -14.19
N ALA A 236 -8.97 0.00 -14.65
CA ALA A 236 -10.09 0.62 -13.97
C ALA A 236 -10.23 0.09 -12.53
N VAL A 237 -10.21 -1.23 -12.32
CA VAL A 237 -10.31 -1.80 -10.97
C VAL A 237 -9.19 -1.28 -10.05
N TYR A 238 -7.96 -1.14 -10.54
CA TYR A 238 -6.79 -0.82 -9.72
C TYR A 238 -6.60 0.69 -9.49
N PHE A 239 -6.65 1.46 -10.56
CA PHE A 239 -6.23 2.86 -10.56
C PHE A 239 -7.41 3.82 -10.70
N PHE A 240 -8.58 3.35 -11.13
CA PHE A 240 -9.75 4.23 -11.16
C PHE A 240 -10.11 4.65 -9.74
N PRO A 241 -10.34 5.94 -9.50
CA PRO A 241 -10.69 6.45 -8.19
C PRO A 241 -12.16 6.12 -7.87
N TRP A 242 -12.49 4.84 -7.60
CA TRP A 242 -13.85 4.35 -7.32
C TRP A 242 -14.60 5.14 -6.24
N ARG A 243 -13.85 5.77 -5.32
CA ARG A 243 -14.35 6.74 -4.34
C ARG A 243 -15.19 7.89 -4.94
N LEU A 244 -14.94 8.26 -6.20
CA LEU A 244 -15.71 9.28 -6.92
C LEU A 244 -17.11 8.78 -7.29
N VAL A 245 -17.28 7.46 -7.47
CA VAL A 245 -18.54 6.84 -7.89
C VAL A 245 -19.38 6.37 -6.70
N SER A 246 -18.75 5.98 -5.58
CA SER A 246 -19.46 5.47 -4.38
C SER A 246 -20.24 6.52 -3.55
N ARG A 247 -20.62 7.68 -4.13
CA ARG A 247 -21.32 8.77 -3.42
C ARG A 247 -22.82 8.59 -3.17
N ARG A 248 -23.43 7.42 -3.44
CA ARG A 248 -24.86 7.18 -3.17
C ARG A 248 -25.04 6.08 -2.13
N SER A 249 -25.22 6.44 -0.86
CA SER A 249 -26.01 5.65 0.12
C SER A 249 -26.20 6.33 1.48
N ALA A 250 -25.50 7.42 1.80
CA ALA A 250 -25.63 8.07 3.13
C ALA A 250 -26.82 9.05 3.27
N ALA A 251 -27.75 9.12 2.30
CA ALA A 251 -28.85 10.09 2.30
C ALA A 251 -30.20 9.53 2.77
N VAL A 252 -30.27 8.30 3.28
CA VAL A 252 -31.54 7.70 3.75
C VAL A 252 -31.34 7.15 5.15
N GLN A 253 -31.22 8.04 6.14
CA GLN A 253 -31.45 7.71 7.56
C GLN A 253 -31.44 9.01 8.40
N THR A 254 -32.49 9.82 8.28
CA THR A 254 -32.90 10.78 9.33
C THR A 254 -34.38 11.14 9.15
N THR A 255 -35.29 10.20 9.42
CA THR A 255 -36.53 10.52 10.15
C THR A 255 -37.13 9.24 10.72
N PRO A 256 -37.29 9.15 12.04
CA PRO A 256 -38.59 8.82 12.58
C PRO A 256 -39.12 9.97 13.44
N ALA A 257 -40.44 10.11 13.38
CA ALA A 257 -41.28 11.11 14.04
C ALA A 257 -41.20 11.06 15.58
#